data_AF-A0AAW1S6J0-F1
#
_entry.id   AF-A0AAW1S6J0-F1
#
_cell.length_a   1.000
_cell.length_b   1.000
_cell.length_c   1.000
_cell.angle_alpha   90.00
_cell.angle_beta   90.00
_cell.angle_gamma   90.00
#
_symmetry.space_group_name_H-M   'P 1'
#
loop_
_entity.id
_entity.type
_entity.pdbx_description
1 polymer ?
#
loop_
_entity_poly.entity_id
_entity_poly.type
_entity_poly.pdbx_seq_one_letter_code
_entity_poly.pdbx_strand_id
1 'polypeptide(L)'
;MLLSGDLKDRAQRLQARQQGEVERARRKAEKDAILLQRAKQRQQAHEDELRKQRLAEQAAQEAAELRQDEIRERTGGVFWQGNLAAVQMSENIAQQRGIKRSADKVQLPASVGNELMAQDASKNGSIFFELRTASGATTHASVLDYSAPEGTVTLPKQTTHSLFGAHASAHGRLQVTYTTLPKGTFARFQPATAAFQKDVGADMEAVLEAALHARSTLSQGDWVDAEHAGQSYALRVQHLLPEAAVSVIDTEMEADVEPSVETEERLEREQFEAAQRLARLEAAEAEAARRRVAAAEAAALEAAQKERLRQMKAEALPEEPPAGNSEPTVTCAVRFPNGPRVQRRFLCGSPLTCLFDWLDSLGAGGQDPDQYRLISQFPRRVLEPSSPLQTFADAGLTQQQAFLLEPLKLAEQKQ
;
A
#
# COMPACT_ATOMS: atom_id res chain seq x y z
N MET A 1 50.62 -44.57 -45.39
CA MET A 1 49.80 -43.35 -45.17
C MET A 1 49.35 -43.15 -43.71
N LEU A 2 49.74 -43.98 -42.73
CA LEU A 2 49.16 -43.92 -41.36
C LEU A 2 49.91 -43.03 -40.33
N LEU A 3 51.16 -42.61 -40.60
CA LEU A 3 51.98 -41.84 -39.64
C LEU A 3 51.79 -40.30 -39.71
N SER A 4 51.15 -39.75 -40.75
CA SER A 4 51.01 -38.28 -40.89
C SER A 4 49.77 -37.71 -40.17
N GLY A 5 48.77 -38.56 -39.89
CA GLY A 5 47.57 -38.15 -39.12
C GLY A 5 47.86 -37.96 -37.64
N ASP A 6 48.64 -38.87 -37.04
CA ASP A 6 48.94 -38.89 -35.60
C ASP A 6 49.79 -37.68 -35.13
N LEU A 7 50.70 -37.21 -35.98
CA LEU A 7 51.51 -36.01 -35.73
C LEU A 7 50.70 -34.72 -35.82
N LYS A 8 49.74 -34.65 -36.77
CA LYS A 8 48.83 -33.50 -36.91
C LYS A 8 47.86 -33.41 -35.73
N ASP A 9 47.34 -34.55 -35.28
CA ASP A 9 46.46 -34.61 -34.11
C ASP A 9 47.18 -34.21 -32.82
N ARG A 10 48.42 -34.65 -32.61
CA ARG A 10 49.23 -34.23 -31.46
C ARG A 10 49.56 -32.73 -31.48
N ALA A 11 49.88 -32.17 -32.66
CA ALA A 11 50.12 -30.74 -32.82
C ALA A 11 48.85 -29.91 -32.54
N GLN A 12 47.69 -30.36 -33.03
CA GLN A 12 46.41 -29.71 -32.74
C GLN A 12 46.04 -29.78 -31.25
N ARG A 13 46.27 -30.91 -30.58
CA ARG A 13 46.04 -31.04 -29.13
C ARG A 13 46.96 -30.15 -28.32
N LEU A 14 48.23 -30.00 -28.72
CA LEU A 14 49.17 -29.08 -28.08
C LEU A 14 48.76 -27.61 -28.27
N GLN A 15 48.35 -27.22 -29.48
CA GLN A 15 47.84 -25.87 -29.76
C GLN A 15 46.55 -25.58 -28.99
N ALA A 16 45.60 -26.52 -28.95
CA ALA A 16 44.37 -26.37 -28.18
C ALA A 16 44.63 -26.26 -26.67
N ARG A 17 45.63 -27.00 -26.14
CA ARG A 17 46.05 -26.89 -24.74
C ARG A 17 46.71 -25.55 -24.43
N GLN A 18 47.60 -25.06 -25.31
CA GLN A 18 48.22 -23.75 -25.17
C GLN A 18 47.19 -22.61 -25.27
N GLN A 19 46.26 -22.69 -26.22
CA GLN A 19 45.15 -21.73 -26.35
C GLN A 19 44.24 -21.76 -25.12
N GLY A 20 43.91 -22.95 -24.60
CA GLY A 20 43.12 -23.09 -23.37
C GLY A 20 43.81 -22.55 -22.12
N GLU A 21 45.14 -22.68 -22.01
CA GLU A 21 45.92 -22.09 -20.91
C GLU A 21 45.97 -20.56 -20.98
N VAL A 22 46.16 -19.99 -22.18
CA VAL A 22 46.12 -18.53 -22.41
C VAL A 22 44.72 -17.98 -22.11
N GLU A 23 43.65 -18.66 -22.53
CA GLU A 23 42.28 -18.23 -22.27
C GLU A 23 41.93 -18.29 -20.77
N ARG A 24 42.37 -19.33 -20.06
CA ARG A 24 42.23 -19.44 -18.61
C ARG A 24 43.01 -18.34 -17.88
N ALA A 25 44.23 -18.04 -18.31
CA ALA A 25 45.04 -16.96 -17.76
C ALA A 25 44.36 -15.59 -17.98
N ARG A 26 43.81 -15.35 -19.18
CA ARG A 26 43.06 -14.12 -19.50
C ARG A 26 41.81 -13.98 -18.64
N ARG A 27 40.99 -15.04 -18.52
CA ARG A 27 39.79 -15.05 -17.65
C ARG A 27 40.14 -14.86 -16.17
N LYS A 28 41.28 -15.38 -15.71
CA LYS A 28 41.76 -15.16 -14.33
C LYS A 28 42.19 -13.71 -14.13
N ALA A 29 42.99 -13.14 -15.03
CA ALA A 29 43.43 -11.75 -14.95
C ALA A 29 42.24 -10.76 -15.00
N GLU A 30 41.23 -11.03 -15.83
CA GLU A 30 40.01 -10.23 -15.90
C GLU A 30 39.20 -10.29 -14.60
N LYS A 31 39.04 -11.49 -14.01
CA LYS A 31 38.40 -11.65 -12.69
C LYS A 31 39.17 -10.91 -11.59
N ASP A 32 40.49 -11.03 -11.57
CA ASP A 32 41.34 -10.38 -10.58
C ASP A 32 41.29 -8.85 -10.71
N ALA A 33 41.25 -8.32 -11.94
CA ALA A 33 41.08 -6.89 -12.20
C ALA A 33 39.72 -6.37 -11.70
N ILE A 34 38.63 -7.11 -11.94
CA ILE A 34 37.28 -6.77 -11.44
C ILE A 34 37.25 -6.77 -9.91
N LEU A 35 37.88 -7.76 -9.26
CA LEU A 35 37.96 -7.83 -7.80
C LEU A 35 38.74 -6.65 -7.21
N LEU A 36 39.88 -6.29 -7.81
CA LEU A 36 40.68 -5.13 -7.38
C LEU A 36 39.90 -3.82 -7.55
N GLN A 37 39.20 -3.65 -8.67
CA GLN A 37 38.37 -2.46 -8.91
C GLN A 37 37.24 -2.35 -7.88
N ARG A 38 36.55 -3.47 -7.57
CA ARG A 38 35.53 -3.51 -6.52
C ARG A 38 36.11 -3.24 -5.13
N ALA A 39 37.30 -3.74 -4.82
CA ALA A 39 37.99 -3.48 -3.56
C ALA A 39 38.32 -1.98 -3.40
N LYS A 40 38.86 -1.34 -4.45
CA LYS A 40 39.12 0.10 -4.46
C LYS A 40 37.83 0.91 -4.30
N GLN A 41 36.76 0.55 -5.01
CA GLN A 41 35.45 1.22 -4.87
C GLN A 41 34.89 1.09 -3.45
N ARG A 42 35.04 -0.08 -2.80
CA ARG A 42 34.64 -0.26 -1.39
C ARG A 42 35.46 0.60 -0.43
N GLN A 43 36.77 0.69 -0.65
CA GLN A 43 37.63 1.55 0.16
C GLN A 43 37.26 3.02 0.01
N GLN A 44 37.09 3.49 -1.22
CA GLN A 44 36.65 4.86 -1.51
C GLN A 44 35.29 5.16 -0.89
N ALA A 45 34.30 4.26 -1.06
CA ALA A 45 32.99 4.43 -0.46
C ALA A 45 33.04 4.51 1.07
N HIS A 46 33.88 3.68 1.71
CA HIS A 46 34.08 3.71 3.15
C HIS A 46 34.76 4.99 3.64
N GLU A 47 35.79 5.46 2.91
CA GLU A 47 36.46 6.73 3.20
C GLU A 47 35.53 7.94 3.02
N ASP A 48 34.71 7.94 1.97
CA ASP A 48 33.70 8.97 1.70
C ASP A 48 32.62 8.98 2.78
N GLU A 49 32.17 7.81 3.25
CA GLU A 49 31.22 7.69 4.35
C GLU A 49 31.80 8.24 5.66
N LEU A 50 33.04 7.87 5.99
CA LEU A 50 33.74 8.38 7.18
C LEU A 50 33.97 9.90 7.11
N ARG A 51 34.26 10.43 5.92
CA ARG A 51 34.39 11.88 5.70
C ARG A 51 33.04 12.59 5.89
N LYS A 52 31.95 12.03 5.36
CA LYS A 52 30.59 12.55 5.55
C LYS A 52 30.20 12.56 7.03
N GLN A 53 30.50 11.48 7.77
CA GLN A 53 30.25 11.40 9.21
C GLN A 53 31.00 12.49 9.97
N ARG A 54 32.31 12.67 9.71
CA ARG A 54 33.11 13.74 10.34
C ARG A 54 32.59 15.15 10.04
N LEU A 55 32.22 15.42 8.79
CA LEU A 55 31.63 16.71 8.42
C LEU A 55 30.27 16.93 9.11
N ALA A 56 29.45 15.89 9.23
CA ALA A 56 28.18 15.96 9.94
C ALA A 56 28.35 16.19 11.45
N GLU A 57 29.34 15.54 12.07
CA GLU A 57 29.70 15.77 13.48
C GLU A 57 30.19 17.19 13.72
N GLN A 58 31.08 17.71 12.86
CA GLN A 58 31.55 19.10 12.94
C GLN A 58 30.40 20.09 12.77
N ALA A 59 29.56 19.91 11.74
CA ALA A 59 28.39 20.76 11.53
C ALA A 59 27.41 20.70 12.72
N ALA A 60 27.25 19.53 13.34
CA ALA A 60 26.41 19.37 14.52
C ALA A 60 26.99 20.07 15.76
N GLN A 61 28.32 20.08 15.92
CA GLN A 61 29.02 20.80 16.98
C GLN A 61 28.88 22.31 16.79
N GLU A 62 29.20 22.83 15.60
CA GLU A 62 29.05 24.25 15.26
C GLU A 62 27.60 24.73 15.47
N ALA A 63 26.62 23.94 15.02
CA ALA A 63 25.21 24.24 15.24
C ALA A 63 24.79 24.15 16.73
N ALA A 64 25.47 23.36 17.55
CA ALA A 64 25.22 23.31 19.00
C ALA A 64 25.80 24.54 19.71
N GLU A 65 27.00 24.97 19.34
CA GLU A 65 27.64 26.18 19.88
C GLU A 65 26.83 27.42 19.53
N LEU A 66 26.44 27.57 18.26
CA LEU A 66 25.64 28.70 17.79
C LEU A 66 24.29 28.77 18.51
N ARG A 67 23.64 27.62 18.76
CA ARG A 67 22.42 27.55 19.59
C ARG A 67 22.66 27.95 21.03
N GLN A 68 23.79 27.57 21.63
CA GLN A 68 24.12 27.96 23.00
C GLN A 68 24.34 29.47 23.12
N ASP A 69 25.05 30.06 22.15
CA ASP A 69 25.26 31.50 22.09
C ASP A 69 23.94 32.26 21.90
N GLU A 70 23.07 31.81 20.99
CA GLU A 70 21.72 32.36 20.82
C GLU A 70 20.89 32.29 22.11
N ILE A 71 20.90 31.15 22.81
CA ILE A 71 20.21 31.00 24.10
C ILE A 71 20.77 31.99 25.11
N ARG A 72 22.10 32.10 25.21
CA ARG A 72 22.77 32.99 26.16
C ARG A 72 22.46 34.46 25.89
N GLU A 73 22.44 34.87 24.63
CA GLU A 73 22.04 36.21 24.24
C GLU A 73 20.57 36.47 24.59
N ARG A 74 19.68 35.51 24.26
CA ARG A 74 18.24 35.63 24.50
C ARG A 74 17.91 35.69 26.00
N THR A 75 18.63 34.92 26.82
CA THR A 75 18.48 34.93 28.28
C THR A 75 19.28 36.03 28.97
N GLY A 76 19.90 36.96 28.24
CA GLY A 76 20.69 38.05 28.84
C GLY A 76 21.84 37.55 29.72
N GLY A 77 22.38 36.37 29.41
CA GLY A 77 23.44 35.71 30.19
C GLY A 77 22.96 34.92 31.41
N VAL A 78 21.65 34.89 31.68
CA VAL A 78 21.08 34.13 32.78
C VAL A 78 20.96 32.66 32.38
N PHE A 79 21.47 31.78 33.23
CA PHE A 79 21.36 30.34 33.03
C PHE A 79 20.99 29.66 34.33
N TRP A 80 19.94 28.86 34.28
CA TRP A 80 19.58 27.97 35.37
C TRP A 80 18.95 26.70 34.82
N GLN A 81 19.39 25.56 35.34
CA GLN A 81 18.80 24.27 35.04
C GLN A 81 18.89 23.37 36.27
N GLY A 82 17.77 22.74 36.62
CA GLY A 82 17.68 21.84 37.76
C GLY A 82 16.87 20.60 37.42
N ASN A 83 17.10 19.53 38.17
CA ASN A 83 16.30 18.31 38.08
C ASN A 83 15.47 18.16 39.37
N LEU A 84 14.18 18.52 39.31
CA LEU A 84 13.30 18.65 40.46
C LEU A 84 12.22 17.55 40.46
N ALA A 85 11.84 17.07 41.64
CA ALA A 85 10.74 16.12 41.76
C ALA A 85 9.40 16.82 41.52
N ALA A 86 8.58 16.29 40.61
CA ALA A 86 7.28 16.87 40.29
C ALA A 86 6.25 16.52 41.36
N VAL A 87 5.59 17.53 41.90
CA VAL A 87 4.55 17.38 42.93
C VAL A 87 3.27 18.06 42.45
N GLN A 88 2.14 17.40 42.63
CA GLN A 88 0.85 17.94 42.22
C GLN A 88 0.43 19.06 43.17
N MET A 89 0.02 20.21 42.63
CA MET A 89 -0.60 21.26 43.42
C MET A 89 -2.00 20.81 43.89
N SER A 90 -2.23 20.81 45.20
CA SER A 90 -3.48 20.35 45.82
C SER A 90 -4.64 21.34 45.63
N GLU A 91 -4.34 22.63 45.60
CA GLU A 91 -5.32 23.72 45.44
C GLU A 91 -4.83 24.72 44.39
N ASN A 92 -5.74 25.39 43.68
CA ASN A 92 -5.34 26.43 42.72
C ASN A 92 -4.96 27.72 43.47
N ILE A 93 -3.83 27.68 44.17
CA ILE A 93 -3.32 28.75 45.06
C ILE A 93 -3.26 30.08 44.31
N ALA A 94 -2.86 30.05 43.04
CA ALA A 94 -2.81 31.25 42.19
C ALA A 94 -4.20 31.91 42.05
N GLN A 95 -5.24 31.12 41.78
CA GLN A 95 -6.60 31.61 41.62
C GLN A 95 -7.18 32.12 42.96
N GLN A 96 -6.87 31.46 44.08
CA GLN A 96 -7.23 31.94 45.43
C GLN A 96 -6.59 33.29 45.78
N ARG A 97 -5.38 33.57 45.25
CA ARG A 97 -4.71 34.87 45.38
C ARG A 97 -5.21 35.93 44.39
N GLY A 98 -6.27 35.64 43.62
CA GLY A 98 -6.84 36.55 42.62
C GLY A 98 -5.97 36.71 41.37
N ILE A 99 -5.01 35.81 41.13
CA ILE A 99 -4.16 35.85 39.94
C ILE A 99 -4.96 35.29 38.76
N LYS A 100 -5.22 36.14 37.77
CA LYS A 100 -5.97 35.76 36.55
C LYS A 100 -5.28 34.62 35.80
N ARG A 101 -3.99 34.79 35.50
CA ARG A 101 -3.14 33.80 34.81
C ARG A 101 -2.68 32.71 35.77
N SER A 102 -3.58 31.81 36.18
CA SER A 102 -3.32 30.80 37.21
C SER A 102 -2.99 29.42 36.66
N ALA A 103 -3.32 29.13 35.39
CA ALA A 103 -3.30 27.77 34.87
C ALA A 103 -1.89 27.18 34.67
N ASP A 104 -0.87 28.01 34.46
CA ASP A 104 0.52 27.61 34.20
C ASP A 104 1.52 28.18 35.22
N LYS A 105 1.04 28.47 36.44
CA LYS A 105 1.83 29.07 37.51
C LYS A 105 2.42 28.02 38.45
N VAL A 106 3.69 27.67 38.24
CA VAL A 106 4.40 26.66 39.05
C VAL A 106 5.05 27.28 40.29
N GLN A 107 5.20 26.50 41.36
CA GLN A 107 6.01 26.92 42.51
C GLN A 107 7.36 26.22 42.47
N LEU A 108 8.41 26.99 42.71
CA LEU A 108 9.79 26.51 42.75
C LEU A 108 10.38 26.68 44.16
N PRO A 109 11.53 26.07 44.47
CA PRO A 109 12.21 26.27 45.73
C PRO A 109 12.83 27.66 45.88
N ALA A 110 13.05 28.09 47.12
CA ALA A 110 13.69 29.36 47.45
C ALA A 110 15.13 29.44 46.90
N SER A 111 15.86 28.32 46.91
CA SER A 111 17.20 28.22 46.31
C SER A 111 17.23 28.68 44.85
N VAL A 112 16.24 28.26 44.04
CA VAL A 112 16.11 28.63 42.62
C VAL A 112 15.88 30.12 42.45
N GLY A 113 15.01 30.70 43.27
CA GLY A 113 14.74 32.14 43.25
C GLY A 113 15.99 32.97 43.60
N ASN A 114 16.77 32.53 44.58
CA ASN A 114 18.01 33.19 44.98
C ASN A 114 19.06 33.16 43.86
N GLU A 115 19.23 32.02 43.18
CA GLU A 115 20.17 31.88 42.06
C GLU A 115 19.77 32.76 40.86
N LEU A 116 18.48 32.83 40.54
CA LEU A 116 17.99 33.67 39.45
C LEU A 116 18.10 35.16 39.77
N MET A 117 17.82 35.57 41.01
CA MET A 117 18.01 36.94 41.45
C MET A 117 19.49 37.34 41.48
N ALA A 118 20.40 36.44 41.86
CA ALA A 118 21.84 36.68 41.81
C ALA A 118 22.36 36.90 40.37
N GLN A 119 21.65 36.39 39.37
CA GLN A 119 21.93 36.58 37.94
C GLN A 119 21.12 37.73 37.32
N ASP A 120 20.36 38.51 38.11
CA ASP A 120 19.48 39.58 37.62
C ASP A 120 18.40 39.13 36.61
N ALA A 121 17.86 37.91 36.75
CA ALA A 121 16.87 37.35 35.81
C ALA A 121 15.61 38.22 35.60
N SER A 122 15.27 39.07 36.57
CA SER A 122 14.14 40.00 36.48
C SER A 122 14.29 41.08 35.40
N LYS A 123 15.53 41.36 34.95
CA LYS A 123 15.79 42.31 33.84
C LYS A 123 15.20 41.83 32.51
N ASN A 124 15.03 40.52 32.34
CA ASN A 124 14.48 39.91 31.13
C ASN A 124 12.93 39.91 31.11
N GLY A 125 12.29 40.55 32.09
CA GLY A 125 10.84 40.62 32.20
C GLY A 125 10.25 39.40 32.91
N SER A 126 9.24 38.78 32.30
CA SER A 126 8.57 37.61 32.88
C SER A 126 9.48 36.39 32.89
N ILE A 127 9.52 35.69 34.02
CA ILE A 127 10.34 34.50 34.22
C ILE A 127 9.55 33.26 33.79
N PHE A 128 10.12 32.50 32.86
CA PHE A 128 9.55 31.27 32.32
C PHE A 128 10.52 30.09 32.51
N PHE A 129 9.95 28.89 32.51
CA PHE A 129 10.70 27.65 32.59
C PHE A 129 10.18 26.66 31.55
N GLU A 130 11.10 26.00 30.86
CA GLU A 130 10.82 24.75 30.16
C GLU A 130 10.82 23.61 31.17
N LEU A 131 9.76 22.82 31.18
CA LEU A 131 9.60 21.61 31.98
C LEU A 131 9.65 20.41 31.05
N ARG A 132 10.61 19.52 31.27
CA ARG A 132 10.81 18.33 30.43
C ARG A 132 10.77 17.05 31.25
N THR A 133 9.96 16.09 30.83
CA THR A 133 9.92 14.75 31.41
C THR A 133 11.00 13.85 30.81
N ALA A 134 11.30 12.74 31.48
CA ALA A 134 12.21 11.72 30.95
C ALA A 134 11.68 11.03 29.67
N SER A 135 10.35 11.04 29.44
CA SER A 135 9.74 10.54 28.20
C SER A 135 9.90 11.49 27.02
N GLY A 136 10.41 12.71 27.24
CA GLY A 136 10.61 13.72 26.22
C GLY A 136 9.42 14.67 26.05
N ALA A 137 8.35 14.55 26.86
CA ALA A 137 7.27 15.53 26.87
C ALA A 137 7.78 16.86 27.46
N THR A 138 7.38 17.97 26.84
CA THR A 138 7.84 19.32 27.19
C THR A 138 6.66 20.26 27.29
N THR A 139 6.65 21.13 28.30
CA THR A 139 5.72 22.24 28.42
C THR A 139 6.44 23.46 29.01
N HIS A 140 5.85 24.63 28.88
CA HIS A 140 6.37 25.85 29.48
C HIS A 140 5.44 26.32 30.58
N ALA A 141 6.04 26.96 31.58
CA ALA A 141 5.31 27.50 32.72
C ALA A 141 5.96 28.79 33.21
N SER A 142 5.16 29.61 33.89
CA SER A 142 5.64 30.81 34.58
C SER A 142 5.71 30.53 36.08
N VAL A 143 6.64 31.18 36.78
CA VAL A 143 6.72 31.05 38.24
C VAL A 143 5.56 31.79 38.92
N LEU A 144 4.96 31.13 39.90
CA LEU A 144 4.03 31.70 40.86
C LEU A 144 4.79 32.42 41.97
N ASP A 145 5.57 31.64 42.71
CA ASP A 145 6.42 32.03 43.84
C ASP A 145 7.49 30.95 44.08
N TYR A 146 8.33 31.20 45.08
CA TYR A 146 9.44 30.34 45.46
C TYR A 146 9.19 29.60 46.79
N SER A 147 7.94 29.17 47.04
CA SER A 147 7.56 28.52 48.30
C SER A 147 7.51 26.99 48.24
N ALA A 148 7.99 26.36 47.16
CA ALA A 148 8.03 24.90 47.09
C ALA A 148 9.13 24.33 48.01
N PRO A 149 8.96 23.12 48.56
CA PRO A 149 10.02 22.40 49.26
C PRO A 149 11.29 22.26 48.39
N GLU A 150 12.45 22.28 49.04
CA GLU A 150 13.73 22.12 48.33
C GLU A 150 13.79 20.79 47.55
N GLY A 151 14.24 20.87 46.30
CA GLY A 151 14.31 19.74 45.38
C GLY A 151 12.99 19.34 44.70
N THR A 152 11.90 20.11 44.88
CA THR A 152 10.61 19.85 44.23
C THR A 152 10.15 21.00 43.33
N VAL A 153 9.24 20.70 42.39
CA VAL A 153 8.48 21.68 41.63
C VAL A 153 7.00 21.33 41.74
N THR A 154 6.19 22.30 42.15
CA THR A 154 4.75 22.10 42.32
C THR A 154 4.03 22.52 41.05
N LEU A 155 3.25 21.61 40.46
CA LEU A 155 2.58 21.78 39.18
C LEU A 155 1.07 22.01 39.31
N PRO A 156 0.52 23.05 38.66
CA PRO A 156 -0.92 23.18 38.44
C PRO A 156 -1.49 21.99 37.65
N LYS A 157 -2.80 21.76 37.78
CA LYS A 157 -3.50 20.67 37.07
C LYS A 157 -3.30 20.73 35.55
N GLN A 158 -3.35 21.92 34.95
CA GLN A 158 -3.20 22.08 33.50
C GLN A 158 -1.79 21.72 33.00
N THR A 159 -0.76 22.14 33.74
CA THR A 159 0.63 21.78 33.45
C THR A 159 0.85 20.28 33.59
N THR A 160 0.25 19.65 34.61
CA THR A 160 0.26 18.18 34.76
C THR A 160 -0.44 17.49 33.59
N HIS A 161 -1.62 17.98 33.17
CA HIS A 161 -2.34 17.43 32.01
C HIS A 161 -1.46 17.46 30.77
N SER A 162 -0.78 18.57 30.50
CA SER A 162 0.09 18.70 29.31
C SER A 162 1.30 17.77 29.36
N LEU A 163 1.90 17.54 30.53
CA LEU A 163 3.09 16.69 30.68
C LEU A 163 2.79 15.19 30.80
N PHE A 164 1.67 14.83 31.44
CA PHE A 164 1.40 13.45 31.86
C PHE A 164 0.04 12.91 31.39
N GLY A 165 -0.84 13.75 30.84
CA GLY A 165 -2.19 13.39 30.37
C GLY A 165 -3.32 13.73 31.35
N ALA A 166 -4.56 13.70 30.87
CA ALA A 166 -5.76 14.26 31.54
C ALA A 166 -6.07 13.69 32.93
N HIS A 167 -5.69 12.44 33.18
CA HIS A 167 -6.01 11.71 34.41
C HIS A 167 -4.76 11.37 35.23
N ALA A 168 -3.60 11.90 34.85
CA ALA A 168 -2.37 11.67 35.57
C ALA A 168 -2.17 12.68 36.71
N SER A 169 -1.46 12.24 37.74
CA SER A 169 -0.91 13.14 38.76
C SER A 169 0.56 13.43 38.45
N ALA A 170 1.05 14.60 38.86
CA ALA A 170 2.47 14.91 38.74
C ALA A 170 3.31 13.90 39.51
N HIS A 171 4.31 13.33 38.84
CA HIS A 171 5.18 12.31 39.40
C HIS A 171 6.55 12.33 38.72
N GLY A 172 7.50 11.59 39.29
CA GLY A 172 8.85 11.48 38.75
C GLY A 172 9.65 12.77 38.92
N ARG A 173 10.65 12.95 38.06
CA ARG A 173 11.49 14.15 38.06
C ARG A 173 11.41 14.86 36.71
N LEU A 174 11.51 16.17 36.77
CA LEU A 174 11.49 17.06 35.62
C LEU A 174 12.82 17.80 35.54
N GLN A 175 13.36 17.87 34.32
CA GLN A 175 14.37 18.86 34.01
C GLN A 175 13.65 20.20 33.84
N VAL A 176 13.94 21.14 34.74
CA VAL A 176 13.40 22.48 34.76
C VAL A 176 14.51 23.40 34.29
N THR A 177 14.30 24.11 33.19
CA THR A 177 15.31 24.99 32.58
C THR A 177 14.76 26.40 32.47
N TYR A 178 15.48 27.39 33.00
CA TYR A 178 15.13 28.79 32.81
C TYR A 178 15.17 29.14 31.32
N THR A 179 14.16 29.85 30.86
CA THR A 179 14.07 30.28 29.46
C THR A 179 13.35 31.62 29.36
N THR A 180 13.51 32.25 28.21
CA THR A 180 12.79 33.44 27.78
C THR A 180 11.99 33.09 26.54
N LEU A 181 10.74 33.53 26.47
CA LEU A 181 9.85 33.21 25.36
C LEU A 181 9.54 34.46 24.54
N PRO A 182 9.55 34.36 23.19
CA PRO A 182 9.07 35.44 22.35
C PRO A 182 7.56 35.65 22.56
N LYS A 183 7.08 36.84 22.21
CA LYS A 183 5.65 37.15 22.23
C LYS A 183 4.94 36.37 21.11
N GLY A 184 3.85 35.68 21.47
CA GLY A 184 3.05 34.95 20.50
C GLY A 184 2.35 35.90 19.53
N THR A 185 2.18 35.45 18.29
CA THR A 185 1.45 36.20 17.24
C THR A 185 0.29 35.39 16.65
N PHE A 186 0.42 34.08 16.63
CA PHE A 186 -0.58 33.16 16.12
C PHE A 186 -0.62 31.88 16.96
N ALA A 187 -1.81 31.36 17.20
CA ALA A 187 -2.03 30.04 17.78
C ALA A 187 -3.12 29.29 17.02
N ARG A 188 -2.84 28.03 16.71
CA ARG A 188 -3.82 27.11 16.17
C ARG A 188 -4.19 26.05 17.19
N PHE A 189 -5.48 25.88 17.40
CA PHE A 189 -6.06 24.95 18.36
C PHE A 189 -6.82 23.84 17.64
N GLN A 190 -6.75 22.63 18.17
CA GLN A 190 -7.58 21.52 17.74
C GLN A 190 -8.44 21.04 18.92
N PRO A 191 -9.77 21.14 18.86
CA PRO A 191 -10.64 20.63 19.90
C PRO A 191 -10.56 19.11 20.01
N ALA A 192 -10.66 18.56 21.22
CA ALA A 192 -10.71 17.12 21.40
C ALA A 192 -12.00 16.51 20.80
N THR A 193 -13.14 17.18 20.95
CA THR A 193 -14.46 16.67 20.57
C THR A 193 -15.17 17.61 19.60
N ALA A 194 -16.08 17.06 18.79
CA ALA A 194 -16.88 17.87 17.86
C ALA A 194 -17.88 18.81 18.56
N ALA A 195 -18.12 18.61 19.86
CA ALA A 195 -19.03 19.41 20.67
C ALA A 195 -18.60 20.89 20.74
N PHE A 196 -17.28 21.17 20.81
CA PHE A 196 -16.78 22.53 20.95
C PHE A 196 -17.31 23.47 19.85
N GLN A 197 -17.18 23.08 18.58
CA GLN A 197 -17.62 23.93 17.47
C GLN A 197 -19.15 24.09 17.43
N LYS A 198 -19.89 23.07 17.85
CA LYS A 198 -21.36 23.08 17.87
C LYS A 198 -21.91 23.95 19.01
N ASP A 199 -21.31 23.85 20.18
CA ASP A 199 -21.81 24.46 21.41
C ASP A 199 -21.33 25.91 21.56
N VAL A 200 -20.07 26.19 21.21
CA VAL A 200 -19.47 27.53 21.35
C VAL A 200 -19.87 28.44 20.20
N GLY A 201 -19.93 27.92 18.97
CA GLY A 201 -20.45 28.64 17.79
C GLY A 201 -19.91 30.07 17.64
N ALA A 202 -20.77 31.06 17.87
CA ALA A 202 -20.47 32.49 17.71
C ALA A 202 -19.58 33.08 18.82
N ASP A 203 -19.50 32.44 19.99
CA ASP A 203 -18.74 32.93 21.15
C ASP A 203 -17.27 32.46 21.14
N MET A 204 -16.81 31.89 20.02
CA MET A 204 -15.48 31.27 19.90
C MET A 204 -14.34 32.21 20.26
N GLU A 205 -14.38 33.45 19.78
CA GLU A 205 -13.35 34.46 20.04
C GLU A 205 -13.24 34.76 21.55
N ALA A 206 -14.37 35.03 22.22
CA ALA A 206 -14.41 35.33 23.64
C ALA A 206 -13.96 34.15 24.52
N VAL A 207 -14.34 32.92 24.14
CA VAL A 207 -13.97 31.70 24.85
C VAL A 207 -12.47 31.43 24.73
N LEU A 208 -11.90 31.58 23.54
CA LEU A 208 -10.46 31.45 23.32
C LEU A 208 -9.68 32.56 24.03
N GLU A 209 -10.16 33.80 23.96
CA GLU A 209 -9.56 34.94 24.67
C GLU A 209 -9.53 34.67 26.18
N ALA A 210 -10.62 34.21 26.78
CA ALA A 210 -10.67 33.87 28.20
C ALA A 210 -9.68 32.75 28.56
N ALA A 211 -9.59 31.70 27.73
CA ALA A 211 -8.66 30.59 27.93
C ALA A 211 -7.19 31.06 27.84
N LEU A 212 -6.87 31.94 26.90
CA LEU A 212 -5.54 32.56 26.76
C LEU A 212 -5.20 33.47 27.95
N HIS A 213 -6.18 34.25 28.43
CA HIS A 213 -6.02 35.13 29.60
C HIS A 213 -5.79 34.38 30.92
N ALA A 214 -6.12 33.08 30.97
CA ALA A 214 -5.84 32.21 32.12
C ALA A 214 -4.39 31.71 32.15
N ARG A 215 -3.60 31.95 31.09
CA ARG A 215 -2.23 31.44 30.92
C ARG A 215 -1.19 32.53 30.71
N SER A 216 0.06 32.18 30.99
CA SER A 216 1.24 33.00 30.73
C SER A 216 1.99 32.55 29.49
N THR A 217 1.93 31.24 29.21
CA THR A 217 2.69 30.55 28.16
C THR A 217 1.83 29.54 27.41
N LEU A 218 2.19 29.29 26.16
CA LEU A 218 1.70 28.19 25.34
C LEU A 218 2.88 27.44 24.74
N SER A 219 2.83 26.12 24.74
CA SER A 219 3.73 25.25 23.98
C SER A 219 2.94 24.42 22.99
N GLN A 220 3.55 24.12 21.85
CA GLN A 220 2.98 23.22 20.88
C GLN A 220 2.81 21.83 21.50
N GLY A 221 1.62 21.26 21.36
CA GLY A 221 1.23 19.98 21.97
C GLY A 221 0.56 20.10 23.34
N ASP A 222 0.59 21.27 24.00
CA ASP A 222 -0.07 21.50 25.28
C ASP A 222 -1.60 21.40 25.16
N TRP A 223 -2.26 21.09 26.29
CA TRP A 223 -3.72 21.13 26.42
C TRP A 223 -4.15 22.42 27.12
N VAL A 224 -5.14 23.09 26.55
CA VAL A 224 -5.80 24.30 27.07
C VAL A 224 -7.27 24.00 27.31
N ASP A 225 -7.73 24.27 28.51
CA ASP A 225 -9.13 24.11 28.87
C ASP A 225 -9.87 25.43 28.56
N ALA A 226 -10.89 25.34 27.71
CA ALA A 226 -11.75 26.45 27.34
C ALA A 226 -13.13 26.27 27.98
N GLU A 227 -13.52 27.20 28.84
CA GLU A 227 -14.81 27.14 29.55
C GLU A 227 -15.89 27.93 28.81
N HIS A 228 -17.03 27.29 28.55
CA HIS A 228 -18.20 27.93 27.95
C HIS A 228 -19.49 27.32 28.51
N ALA A 229 -20.42 28.18 28.95
CA ALA A 229 -21.71 27.78 29.52
C ALA A 229 -21.63 26.69 30.62
N GLY A 230 -20.56 26.69 31.43
CA GLY A 230 -20.33 25.72 32.51
C GLY A 230 -19.77 24.36 32.04
N GLN A 231 -19.46 24.22 30.75
CA GLN A 231 -18.73 23.08 30.20
C GLN A 231 -17.28 23.46 29.92
N SER A 232 -16.36 22.52 30.13
CA SER A 232 -14.94 22.68 29.79
C SER A 232 -14.61 21.84 28.57
N TYR A 233 -13.99 22.47 27.57
CA TYR A 233 -13.57 21.85 26.32
C TYR A 233 -12.05 21.84 26.24
N ALA A 234 -11.47 20.66 26.08
CA ALA A 234 -10.03 20.50 25.92
C ALA A 234 -9.62 20.84 24.48
N LEU A 235 -8.73 21.82 24.33
CA LEU A 235 -8.16 22.26 23.07
C LEU A 235 -6.66 21.95 23.06
N ARG A 236 -6.19 21.21 22.06
CA ARG A 236 -4.77 20.93 21.86
C ARG A 236 -4.13 22.05 21.06
N VAL A 237 -2.99 22.55 21.49
CA VAL A 237 -2.21 23.52 20.72
C VAL A 237 -1.49 22.79 19.59
N GLN A 238 -1.88 23.05 18.34
CA GLN A 238 -1.28 22.40 17.17
C GLN A 238 -0.10 23.18 16.59
N HIS A 239 -0.20 24.50 16.58
CA HIS A 239 0.82 25.36 15.96
C HIS A 239 0.90 26.71 16.66
N LEU A 240 2.11 27.27 16.74
CA LEU A 240 2.39 28.56 17.35
C LEU A 240 3.40 29.34 16.50
N LEU A 241 3.30 30.67 16.51
CA LEU A 241 4.29 31.56 15.90
C LEU A 241 4.76 32.63 16.90
N PRO A 242 6.05 33.01 16.88
CA PRO A 242 7.08 32.62 15.90
C PRO A 242 7.80 31.29 16.20
N GLU A 243 7.72 30.81 17.44
CA GLU A 243 8.38 29.59 17.91
C GLU A 243 7.34 28.57 18.41
N ALA A 244 7.78 27.32 18.62
CA ALA A 244 6.94 26.25 19.18
C ALA A 244 6.55 26.46 20.65
N ALA A 245 7.08 27.50 21.30
CA ALA A 245 6.64 27.96 22.61
C ALA A 245 6.68 29.50 22.66
N VAL A 246 5.63 30.11 23.21
CA VAL A 246 5.45 31.56 23.21
C VAL A 246 4.88 32.07 24.53
N SER A 247 5.19 33.33 24.84
CA SER A 247 4.54 34.10 25.91
C SER A 247 3.23 34.70 25.39
N VAL A 248 2.13 34.48 26.12
CA VAL A 248 0.81 35.08 25.86
C VAL A 248 0.47 36.25 26.79
N ILE A 249 1.45 36.70 27.58
CA ILE A 249 1.31 37.87 28.45
C ILE A 249 1.33 39.13 27.59
N ASP A 250 0.29 39.96 27.71
CA ASP A 250 0.16 41.26 27.03
C ASP A 250 0.39 41.18 25.51
N THR A 251 -0.18 40.15 24.88
CA THR A 251 -0.11 39.92 23.44
C THR A 251 -1.49 39.83 22.83
N GLU A 252 -1.65 40.45 21.67
CA GLU A 252 -2.75 40.16 20.75
C GLU A 252 -2.30 39.05 19.81
N MET A 253 -3.04 37.94 19.80
CA MET A 253 -2.71 36.77 18.99
C MET A 253 -3.88 36.42 18.09
N GLU A 254 -3.60 36.09 16.84
CA GLU A 254 -4.58 35.47 15.97
C GLU A 254 -4.80 34.01 16.40
N ALA A 255 -6.06 33.62 16.57
CA ALA A 255 -6.43 32.27 16.96
C ALA A 255 -7.21 31.58 15.85
N ASP A 256 -6.77 30.39 15.48
CA ASP A 256 -7.40 29.54 14.46
C ASP A 256 -7.80 28.20 15.10
N VAL A 257 -8.91 27.61 14.65
CA VAL A 257 -9.47 26.38 15.21
C VAL A 257 -9.65 25.35 14.10
N GLU A 258 -8.93 24.24 14.21
CA GLU A 258 -9.04 23.09 13.32
C GLU A 258 -10.25 22.20 13.66
N PRO A 259 -10.68 21.33 12.74
CA PRO A 259 -11.65 20.29 13.03
C PRO A 259 -11.22 19.45 14.23
N SER A 260 -12.19 19.01 15.03
CA SER A 260 -11.88 18.22 16.22
C SER A 260 -11.17 16.91 15.89
N VAL A 261 -10.37 16.41 16.84
CA VAL A 261 -9.69 15.10 16.72
C VAL A 261 -10.69 14.00 16.38
N GLU A 262 -11.84 13.98 17.05
CA GLU A 262 -12.94 13.05 16.77
C GLU A 262 -13.46 13.15 15.32
N THR A 263 -13.57 14.36 14.78
CA THR A 263 -14.04 14.59 13.40
C THR A 263 -13.01 14.12 12.39
N GLU A 264 -11.73 14.40 12.62
CA GLU A 264 -10.63 13.95 11.78
C GLU A 264 -10.53 12.42 11.75
N GLU A 265 -10.52 11.77 12.92
CA GLU A 265 -10.52 10.30 13.02
C GLU A 265 -11.73 9.66 12.31
N ARG A 266 -12.91 10.29 12.38
CA ARG A 266 -14.10 9.82 11.66
C ARG A 266 -13.90 9.91 10.15
N LEU A 267 -13.42 11.05 9.65
CA LEU A 267 -13.15 11.26 8.22
C LEU A 267 -12.09 10.30 7.69
N GLU A 268 -11.01 10.07 8.43
CA GLU A 268 -9.97 9.11 8.07
C GLU A 268 -10.52 7.68 7.96
N ARG A 269 -11.38 7.27 8.90
CA ARG A 269 -12.05 5.96 8.85
C ARG A 269 -12.94 5.84 7.63
N GLU A 270 -13.77 6.84 7.35
CA GLU A 270 -14.65 6.86 6.17
C GLU A 270 -13.84 6.80 4.87
N GLN A 271 -12.73 7.53 4.78
CA GLN A 271 -11.82 7.50 3.63
C GLN A 271 -11.17 6.14 3.45
N PHE A 272 -10.70 5.53 4.55
CA PHE A 272 -10.12 4.19 4.52
C PHE A 272 -11.13 3.14 4.07
N GLU A 273 -12.36 3.19 4.58
CA GLU A 273 -13.45 2.31 4.16
C GLU A 273 -13.84 2.52 2.69
N ALA A 274 -13.87 3.76 2.22
CA ALA A 274 -14.13 4.08 0.82
C ALA A 274 -13.01 3.55 -0.10
N ALA A 275 -11.74 3.71 0.30
CA ALA A 275 -10.59 3.18 -0.43
C ALA A 275 -10.62 1.65 -0.49
N GLN A 276 -10.95 0.98 0.61
CA GLN A 276 -11.13 -0.48 0.61
C GLN A 276 -12.28 -0.92 -0.30
N ARG A 277 -13.39 -0.19 -0.31
CA ARG A 277 -14.54 -0.49 -1.18
C ARG A 277 -14.16 -0.37 -2.65
N LEU A 278 -13.45 0.70 -3.02
CA LEU A 278 -12.95 0.90 -4.38
C LEU A 278 -11.99 -0.23 -4.79
N ALA A 279 -11.02 -0.57 -3.95
CA ALA A 279 -10.08 -1.66 -4.23
C ALA A 279 -10.78 -3.03 -4.41
N ARG A 280 -11.84 -3.30 -3.65
CA ARG A 280 -12.66 -4.53 -3.83
C ARG A 280 -13.40 -4.54 -5.16
N LEU A 281 -13.97 -3.40 -5.58
CA LEU A 281 -14.64 -3.27 -6.87
C LEU A 281 -13.65 -3.47 -8.02
N GLU A 282 -12.49 -2.81 -7.97
CA GLU A 282 -11.44 -2.96 -8.96
C GLU A 282 -10.92 -4.40 -9.05
N ALA A 283 -10.73 -5.07 -7.90
CA ALA A 283 -10.33 -6.48 -7.86
C ALA A 283 -11.40 -7.40 -8.47
N ALA A 284 -12.68 -7.17 -8.17
CA ALA A 284 -13.79 -7.94 -8.74
C ALA A 284 -13.92 -7.73 -10.25
N GLU A 285 -13.75 -6.50 -10.74
CA GLU A 285 -13.73 -6.19 -12.17
C GLU A 285 -12.53 -6.84 -12.87
N ALA A 286 -11.34 -6.76 -12.28
CA ALA A 286 -10.14 -7.42 -12.81
C ALA A 286 -10.30 -8.94 -12.86
N GLU A 287 -10.90 -9.56 -11.84
CA GLU A 287 -11.19 -10.99 -11.83
C GLU A 287 -12.23 -11.36 -12.90
N ALA A 288 -13.31 -10.58 -13.03
CA ALA A 288 -14.32 -10.79 -14.06
C ALA A 288 -13.72 -10.65 -15.47
N ALA A 289 -12.83 -9.67 -15.69
CA ALA A 289 -12.12 -9.51 -16.95
C ALA A 289 -11.21 -10.71 -17.25
N ARG A 290 -10.44 -11.20 -16.26
CA ARG A 290 -9.61 -12.41 -16.40
C ARG A 290 -10.46 -13.64 -16.73
N ARG A 291 -11.60 -13.82 -16.06
CA ARG A 291 -12.54 -14.92 -16.33
C ARG A 291 -13.12 -14.84 -17.74
N ARG A 292 -13.46 -13.63 -18.23
CA ARG A 292 -13.94 -13.43 -19.62
C ARG A 292 -12.87 -13.77 -20.65
N VAL A 293 -11.63 -13.32 -20.45
CA VAL A 293 -10.50 -13.65 -21.34
C VAL A 293 -10.24 -15.16 -21.34
N ALA A 294 -10.15 -15.79 -20.16
CA ALA A 294 -9.95 -17.23 -20.06
C ALA A 294 -11.09 -18.05 -20.71
N ALA A 295 -12.35 -17.61 -20.55
CA ALA A 295 -13.49 -18.26 -21.20
C ALA A 295 -13.45 -18.11 -22.73
N ALA A 296 -13.06 -16.94 -23.24
CA ALA A 296 -12.90 -16.69 -24.66
C ALA A 296 -11.76 -17.53 -25.27
N GLU A 297 -10.63 -17.63 -24.57
CA GLU A 297 -9.50 -18.49 -24.98
C GLU A 297 -9.88 -19.97 -24.99
N ALA A 298 -10.59 -20.44 -23.96
CA ALA A 298 -11.08 -21.82 -23.90
C ALA A 298 -12.05 -22.14 -25.06
N ALA A 299 -13.00 -21.25 -25.34
CA ALA A 299 -13.93 -21.40 -26.45
C ALA A 299 -13.21 -21.40 -27.82
N ALA A 300 -12.18 -20.56 -27.98
CA ALA A 300 -11.37 -20.54 -29.20
C ALA A 300 -10.57 -21.84 -29.40
N LEU A 301 -10.01 -22.39 -28.30
CA LEU A 301 -9.28 -23.67 -28.35
C LEU A 301 -10.22 -24.83 -28.72
N GLU A 302 -11.41 -24.89 -28.12
CA GLU A 302 -12.42 -25.92 -28.45
C GLU A 302 -12.85 -25.82 -29.92
N ALA A 303 -13.11 -24.60 -30.42
CA ALA A 303 -13.45 -24.38 -31.82
C ALA A 303 -12.34 -24.84 -32.77
N ALA A 304 -11.08 -24.52 -32.47
CA ALA A 304 -9.93 -24.94 -33.26
C ALA A 304 -9.73 -26.47 -33.24
N GLN A 305 -9.97 -27.13 -32.10
CA GLN A 305 -9.95 -28.60 -32.01
C GLN A 305 -11.04 -29.23 -32.87
N LYS A 306 -12.28 -28.71 -32.81
CA LYS A 306 -13.39 -29.18 -33.64
C LYS A 306 -13.08 -28.99 -35.12
N GLU A 307 -12.52 -27.85 -35.51
CA GLU A 307 -12.13 -27.60 -36.90
C GLU A 307 -11.02 -28.53 -37.39
N ARG A 308 -9.98 -28.75 -36.58
CA ARG A 308 -8.91 -29.72 -36.88
C ARG A 308 -9.46 -31.13 -37.06
N LEU A 309 -10.39 -31.55 -36.20
CA LEU A 309 -11.04 -32.87 -36.34
C LEU A 309 -11.82 -32.97 -37.65
N ARG A 310 -12.54 -31.91 -38.04
CA ARG A 310 -13.26 -31.85 -39.33
C ARG A 310 -12.30 -31.98 -40.51
N GLN A 311 -11.17 -31.28 -40.48
CA GLN A 311 -10.15 -31.35 -41.52
C GLN A 311 -9.53 -32.76 -41.61
N MET A 312 -9.14 -33.35 -40.48
CA MET A 312 -8.61 -34.72 -40.46
C MET A 312 -9.61 -35.74 -41.03
N LYS A 313 -10.90 -35.61 -40.68
CA LYS A 313 -11.95 -36.46 -41.26
C LYS A 313 -12.14 -36.19 -42.75
N ALA A 314 -12.05 -34.94 -43.22
CA ALA A 314 -12.11 -34.62 -44.64
C ALA A 314 -10.97 -35.27 -45.44
N GLU A 315 -9.74 -35.21 -44.93
CA GLU A 315 -8.53 -35.75 -45.55
C GLU A 315 -8.49 -37.29 -45.55
N ALA A 316 -9.07 -37.94 -44.53
CA ALA A 316 -9.13 -39.39 -44.45
C ALA A 316 -10.14 -40.03 -45.43
N LEU A 317 -10.98 -39.23 -46.09
CA LEU A 317 -11.99 -39.74 -47.00
C LEU A 317 -11.39 -40.09 -48.38
N PRO A 318 -11.76 -41.24 -48.96
CA PRO A 318 -11.28 -41.64 -50.27
C PRO A 318 -11.75 -40.67 -51.36
N GLU A 319 -10.97 -40.49 -52.43
CA GLU A 319 -11.34 -39.65 -53.57
C GLU A 319 -12.71 -40.05 -54.15
N GLU A 320 -13.50 -39.07 -54.59
CA GLU A 320 -14.82 -39.34 -55.13
C GLU A 320 -14.73 -40.07 -56.48
N PRO A 321 -15.35 -41.27 -56.63
CA PRO A 321 -15.33 -42.00 -57.89
C PRO A 321 -15.94 -41.19 -59.05
N PRO A 322 -15.30 -41.14 -60.24
CA PRO A 322 -15.84 -40.42 -61.40
C PRO A 322 -17.10 -41.10 -61.96
N ALA A 323 -17.85 -40.37 -62.79
CA ALA A 323 -19.05 -40.93 -63.43
C ALA A 323 -18.63 -41.99 -64.45
N GLY A 324 -19.06 -43.25 -64.25
CA GLY A 324 -18.68 -44.38 -65.11
C GLY A 324 -17.50 -45.23 -64.63
N ASN A 325 -17.17 -45.19 -63.32
CA ASN A 325 -16.17 -46.08 -62.73
C ASN A 325 -16.51 -47.57 -62.96
N SER A 326 -15.50 -48.42 -63.13
CA SER A 326 -15.66 -49.87 -63.38
C SER A 326 -16.10 -50.64 -62.13
N GLU A 327 -15.89 -50.09 -60.94
CA GLU A 327 -16.29 -50.67 -59.66
C GLU A 327 -17.70 -50.21 -59.22
N PRO A 328 -18.48 -51.05 -58.50
CA PRO A 328 -19.83 -50.68 -58.07
C PRO A 328 -19.79 -49.48 -57.10
N THR A 329 -20.53 -48.41 -57.44
CA THR A 329 -20.62 -47.17 -56.65
C THR A 329 -22.02 -46.93 -56.09
N VAL A 330 -22.11 -46.34 -54.90
CA VAL A 330 -23.33 -45.84 -54.26
C VAL A 330 -23.32 -44.31 -54.26
N THR A 331 -24.45 -43.68 -54.56
CA THR A 331 -24.59 -42.21 -54.46
C THR A 331 -25.40 -41.87 -53.21
N CYS A 332 -24.77 -41.25 -52.22
CA CYS A 332 -25.43 -40.88 -50.97
C CYS A 332 -25.79 -39.39 -51.00
N ALA A 333 -27.08 -39.08 -50.89
CA ALA A 333 -27.58 -37.70 -50.84
C ALA A 333 -28.18 -37.41 -49.47
N VAL A 334 -27.58 -36.49 -48.70
CA VAL A 334 -27.98 -36.21 -47.32
C VAL A 334 -28.55 -34.80 -47.21
N ARG A 335 -29.69 -34.67 -46.53
CA ARG A 335 -30.28 -33.38 -46.18
C ARG A 335 -29.96 -33.04 -44.72
N PHE A 336 -29.23 -31.95 -44.50
CA PHE A 336 -29.00 -31.41 -43.16
C PHE A 336 -30.25 -30.69 -42.64
N PRO A 337 -30.53 -30.71 -41.32
CA PRO A 337 -31.69 -30.04 -40.72
C PRO A 337 -31.80 -28.55 -41.06
N ASN A 338 -30.66 -27.84 -41.11
CA ASN A 338 -30.57 -26.39 -41.31
C ASN A 338 -29.66 -25.99 -42.49
N GLY A 339 -29.46 -26.88 -43.47
CA GLY A 339 -28.44 -26.70 -44.50
C GLY A 339 -28.81 -27.22 -45.90
N PRO A 340 -27.92 -27.01 -46.89
CA PRO A 340 -28.11 -27.51 -48.24
C PRO A 340 -28.13 -29.04 -48.26
N ARG A 341 -28.79 -29.60 -49.28
CA ARG A 341 -28.67 -31.03 -49.58
C ARG A 341 -27.28 -31.27 -50.18
N VAL A 342 -26.49 -32.10 -49.52
CA VAL A 342 -25.16 -32.50 -50.00
C VAL A 342 -25.23 -33.91 -50.61
N GLN A 343 -24.36 -34.18 -51.57
CA GLN A 343 -24.32 -35.48 -52.24
C GLN A 343 -22.87 -35.86 -52.52
N ARG A 344 -22.52 -37.13 -52.30
CA ARG A 344 -21.21 -37.70 -52.62
C ARG A 344 -21.35 -39.16 -53.05
N ARG A 345 -20.46 -39.60 -53.93
CA ARG A 345 -20.35 -41.00 -54.36
C ARG A 345 -19.29 -41.74 -53.55
N PHE A 346 -19.57 -42.99 -53.22
CA PHE A 346 -18.67 -43.90 -52.52
C PHE A 346 -18.60 -45.23 -53.28
N LEU A 347 -17.50 -45.98 -53.12
CA LEU A 347 -17.42 -47.35 -53.61
C LEU A 347 -18.24 -48.26 -52.68
N CYS A 348 -18.95 -49.23 -53.24
CA CYS A 348 -19.74 -50.17 -52.44
C CYS A 348 -18.86 -51.00 -51.48
N GLY A 349 -17.57 -51.18 -51.79
CA GLY A 349 -16.58 -51.85 -50.93
C GLY A 349 -15.90 -50.95 -49.90
N SER A 350 -16.17 -49.64 -49.88
CA SER A 350 -15.65 -48.76 -48.83
C SER A 350 -16.34 -49.02 -47.49
N PRO A 351 -15.66 -48.80 -46.35
CA PRO A 351 -16.29 -48.86 -45.03
C PRO A 351 -17.46 -47.88 -44.92
N LEU A 352 -18.53 -48.29 -44.23
CA LEU A 352 -19.69 -47.43 -43.97
C LEU A 352 -19.32 -46.20 -43.12
N THR A 353 -18.25 -46.28 -42.31
CA THR A 353 -17.72 -45.17 -41.52
C THR A 353 -17.37 -43.96 -42.38
N CYS A 354 -16.97 -44.14 -43.64
CA CYS A 354 -16.70 -43.05 -44.57
C CYS A 354 -17.93 -42.16 -44.84
N LEU A 355 -19.16 -42.69 -44.71
CA LEU A 355 -20.38 -41.90 -44.81
C LEU A 355 -20.50 -40.92 -43.64
N PHE A 356 -20.21 -41.38 -42.42
CA PHE A 356 -20.28 -40.59 -41.19
C PHE A 356 -19.12 -39.60 -41.09
N ASP A 357 -17.89 -40.02 -41.42
CA ASP A 357 -16.72 -39.13 -41.47
C ASP A 357 -16.90 -38.00 -42.48
N TRP A 358 -17.55 -38.28 -43.62
CA TRP A 358 -17.91 -37.25 -44.59
C TRP A 358 -18.92 -36.26 -44.04
N LEU A 359 -19.97 -36.73 -43.36
CA LEU A 359 -20.95 -35.84 -42.73
C LEU A 359 -20.35 -35.01 -41.60
N ASP A 360 -19.48 -35.61 -40.79
CA ASP A 360 -18.75 -34.94 -39.71
C ASP A 360 -17.79 -33.88 -40.26
N SER A 361 -17.09 -34.16 -41.37
CA SER A 361 -16.21 -33.20 -42.04
C SER A 361 -16.95 -31.95 -42.53
N LEU A 362 -18.22 -32.10 -42.90
CA LEU A 362 -19.12 -31.00 -43.28
C LEU A 362 -19.79 -30.33 -42.07
N GLY A 363 -19.41 -30.74 -40.85
CA GLY A 363 -19.91 -30.21 -39.60
C GLY A 363 -21.26 -30.78 -39.14
N ALA A 364 -21.73 -31.87 -39.75
CA ALA A 364 -22.92 -32.66 -39.36
C ALA A 364 -24.18 -31.83 -39.02
N GLY A 365 -24.39 -30.67 -39.66
CA GLY A 365 -25.51 -29.77 -39.36
C GLY A 365 -25.42 -29.10 -37.98
N GLY A 366 -24.23 -28.95 -37.42
CA GLY A 366 -23.97 -28.38 -36.10
C GLY A 366 -23.92 -29.41 -34.96
N GLN A 367 -24.00 -30.70 -35.26
CA GLN A 367 -23.91 -31.79 -34.27
C GLN A 367 -22.47 -32.28 -34.13
N ASP A 368 -22.09 -32.72 -32.94
CA ASP A 368 -20.83 -33.44 -32.72
C ASP A 368 -20.96 -34.90 -33.23
N PRO A 369 -19.84 -35.58 -33.54
CA PRO A 369 -19.86 -37.01 -33.83
C PRO A 369 -20.63 -37.77 -32.74
N ASP A 370 -21.44 -38.74 -33.13
CA ASP A 370 -22.33 -39.53 -32.25
C ASP A 370 -23.56 -38.80 -31.67
N GLN A 371 -23.80 -37.53 -32.04
CA GLN A 371 -25.00 -36.77 -31.63
C GLN A 371 -26.08 -36.68 -32.73
N TYR A 372 -25.98 -37.49 -33.78
CA TYR A 372 -27.01 -37.57 -34.82
C TYR A 372 -27.24 -39.00 -35.29
N ARG A 373 -28.40 -39.23 -35.89
CA ARG A 373 -28.74 -40.48 -36.58
C ARG A 373 -28.97 -40.21 -38.05
N LEU A 374 -28.52 -41.14 -38.89
CA LEU A 374 -28.71 -41.07 -40.33
C LEU A 374 -29.85 -42.01 -40.76
N ILE A 375 -30.91 -41.46 -41.34
CA ILE A 375 -32.11 -42.24 -41.68
C ILE A 375 -32.29 -42.28 -43.20
N SER A 376 -32.31 -43.46 -43.81
CA SER A 376 -32.63 -43.63 -45.22
C SER A 376 -34.11 -43.37 -45.47
N GLN A 377 -34.47 -42.77 -46.62
CA GLN A 377 -35.87 -42.43 -46.91
C GLN A 377 -36.70 -43.63 -47.40
N PHE A 378 -36.14 -44.46 -48.30
CA PHE A 378 -36.81 -45.65 -48.84
C PHE A 378 -35.80 -46.74 -49.22
N PRO A 379 -35.93 -47.99 -48.72
CA PRO A 379 -36.73 -48.34 -47.54
C PRO A 379 -36.20 -47.59 -46.30
N ARG A 380 -37.08 -47.24 -45.36
CA ARG A 380 -36.70 -46.46 -44.19
C ARG A 380 -35.89 -47.31 -43.21
N ARG A 381 -34.62 -46.95 -42.99
CA ARG A 381 -33.68 -47.63 -42.09
C ARG A 381 -32.85 -46.60 -41.34
N VAL A 382 -32.51 -46.89 -40.09
CA VAL A 382 -31.57 -46.09 -39.30
C VAL A 382 -30.19 -46.70 -39.51
N LEU A 383 -29.23 -45.88 -39.91
CA LEU A 383 -27.82 -46.24 -39.95
C LEU A 383 -27.15 -45.69 -38.71
N GLU A 384 -26.43 -46.54 -38.01
CA GLU A 384 -25.57 -46.19 -36.89
C GLU A 384 -24.10 -46.28 -37.33
N PRO A 385 -23.19 -45.54 -36.67
CA PRO A 385 -21.76 -45.73 -36.86
C PRO A 385 -21.42 -47.19 -36.51
N SER A 386 -21.15 -48.00 -37.52
CA SER A 386 -20.87 -49.42 -37.36
C SER A 386 -19.38 -49.69 -37.39
N SER A 387 -18.98 -50.94 -37.04
CA SER A 387 -17.59 -51.38 -37.09
C SER A 387 -16.97 -51.07 -38.47
N PRO A 388 -15.70 -50.64 -38.54
CA PRO A 388 -15.00 -50.31 -39.80
C PRO A 388 -14.93 -51.47 -40.81
N LEU A 389 -15.35 -52.68 -40.40
CA LEU A 389 -15.45 -53.87 -41.24
C LEU A 389 -16.75 -53.95 -42.05
N GLN A 390 -17.78 -53.17 -41.72
CA GLN A 390 -19.03 -53.15 -42.50
C GLN A 390 -18.90 -52.20 -43.69
N THR A 391 -19.11 -52.71 -44.90
CA THR A 391 -19.07 -51.90 -46.13
C THR A 391 -20.45 -51.35 -46.50
N PHE A 392 -20.51 -50.41 -47.46
CA PHE A 392 -21.77 -49.94 -48.02
C PHE A 392 -22.59 -51.10 -48.62
N ALA A 393 -21.95 -52.07 -49.28
CA ALA A 393 -22.61 -53.25 -49.82
C ALA A 393 -23.26 -54.11 -48.72
N ASP A 394 -22.55 -54.33 -47.60
CA ASP A 394 -23.05 -55.10 -46.46
C ASP A 394 -24.22 -54.41 -45.75
N ALA A 395 -24.26 -53.07 -45.79
CA ALA A 395 -25.39 -52.27 -45.32
C ALA A 395 -26.59 -52.25 -46.30
N GLY A 396 -26.45 -52.90 -47.47
CA GLY A 396 -27.47 -52.94 -48.51
C GLY A 396 -27.58 -51.64 -49.32
N LEU A 397 -26.52 -50.82 -49.33
CA LEU A 397 -26.44 -49.54 -50.04
C LEU A 397 -25.67 -49.72 -51.35
N THR A 398 -26.34 -50.14 -52.41
CA THR A 398 -25.72 -50.46 -53.71
C THR A 398 -26.14 -49.52 -54.85
N GLN A 399 -27.10 -48.62 -54.61
CA GLN A 399 -27.63 -47.65 -55.57
C GLN A 399 -27.84 -46.29 -54.91
N GLN A 400 -28.33 -45.30 -55.66
CA GLN A 400 -28.56 -43.95 -55.13
C GLN A 400 -29.53 -43.98 -53.92
N GLN A 401 -29.07 -43.49 -52.77
CA GLN A 401 -29.83 -43.46 -51.52
C GLN A 401 -29.94 -42.03 -50.98
N ALA A 402 -31.16 -41.61 -50.64
CA ALA A 402 -31.41 -40.37 -49.93
C ALA A 402 -31.48 -40.61 -48.42
N PHE A 403 -30.80 -39.75 -47.66
CA PHE A 403 -30.77 -39.76 -46.20
C PHE A 403 -31.21 -38.43 -45.61
N LEU A 404 -31.79 -38.53 -44.41
CA LEU A 404 -32.08 -37.41 -43.54
C LEU A 404 -31.19 -37.54 -42.30
N LEU A 405 -30.50 -36.44 -41.93
CA LEU A 405 -29.77 -36.37 -40.67
C LEU A 405 -30.71 -35.83 -39.60
N GLU A 406 -30.92 -36.59 -38.53
CA GLU A 406 -31.77 -36.20 -37.39
C GLU A 406 -30.87 -36.04 -36.15
N PRO A 407 -30.92 -34.88 -35.46
CA PRO A 407 -30.17 -34.72 -34.21
C PRO A 407 -30.74 -35.65 -33.15
N LEU A 408 -29.85 -36.30 -32.40
CA LEU A 408 -30.23 -37.01 -31.19
C LEU A 408 -30.62 -35.94 -30.17
N LYS A 409 -31.93 -35.67 -30.03
CA LYS A 409 -32.41 -34.93 -28.87
C LYS A 409 -31.89 -35.65 -27.65
N LEU A 410 -31.11 -34.97 -26.80
CA LEU A 410 -30.87 -35.43 -25.43
C LEU A 410 -32.25 -35.81 -24.88
N ALA A 411 -32.47 -37.09 -24.59
CA ALA A 411 -33.65 -37.48 -23.88
C ALA A 411 -33.63 -36.65 -22.59
N GLU A 412 -34.63 -35.79 -22.41
CA GLU A 412 -34.97 -35.26 -21.11
C GLU A 412 -35.01 -36.48 -20.18
N GLN A 413 -34.04 -36.57 -19.27
CA GLN A 413 -34.15 -37.47 -18.13
C GLN A 413 -35.42 -37.04 -17.41
N LYS A 414 -36.49 -37.80 -17.66
CA LYS A 414 -37.75 -37.69 -16.94
C LYS A 414 -37.48 -38.01 -15.48
N GLN A 415 -37.64 -36.97 -14.66
CA GLN A 415 -38.00 -36.91 -13.24
C GLN A 415 -37.10 -37.62 -12.23
#